data_AF-A0A1H0I022-F1
#
_entry.id   AF-A0A1H0I022-F1
#
_cell.length_a   1.000
_cell.length_b   1.000
_cell.length_c   1.000
_cell.angle_alpha   90.00
_cell.angle_beta   90.00
_cell.angle_gamma   90.00
#
_symmetry.space_group_name_H-M   'P 1'
#
loop_
_entity.id
_entity.type
_entity.pdbx_description
1 polymer ?
#
loop_
_entity_poly.entity_id
_entity_poly.type
_entity_poly.pdbx_seq_one_letter_code
_entity_poly.pdbx_strand_id
1 'polypeptide(L)'
;MSLTPIHACATVLLLVAGNSYGECRGLSDLQSSSPASNELFRAVNADKAPPTDCGTLTSVWGSLMNTGRTGGRKLEEDRPYNPSQAQANYAQAQADPDVRQRLDQVGKEVSDGNLRLLYQAAILDEEGYYGARDMLVRQLRQQLK
;
A
#
# COMPACT_ATOMS: atom_id res chain seq x y z
N MET A 1 -0.76 -14.71 -62.57
CA MET A 1 0.64 -14.36 -62.26
C MET A 1 0.62 -13.70 -60.89
N SER A 2 0.79 -14.45 -59.79
CA SER A 2 2.10 -14.81 -59.17
C SER A 2 2.76 -13.56 -58.58
N LEU A 3 3.16 -13.38 -57.32
CA LEU A 3 3.48 -14.23 -56.16
C LEU A 3 3.57 -13.29 -54.92
N THR A 4 3.10 -13.72 -53.74
CA THR A 4 3.69 -13.34 -52.41
C THR A 4 5.12 -13.93 -52.31
N PRO A 5 6.12 -13.47 -51.50
CA PRO A 5 5.99 -13.39 -50.02
C PRO A 5 6.99 -12.51 -49.19
N ILE A 6 6.73 -12.46 -47.87
CA ILE A 6 7.63 -12.31 -46.69
C ILE A 6 8.60 -11.12 -46.60
N HIS A 7 8.41 -10.28 -45.58
CA HIS A 7 9.51 -9.85 -44.69
C HIS A 7 9.05 -10.00 -43.24
N ALA A 8 9.58 -11.05 -42.61
CA ALA A 8 9.58 -11.22 -41.17
C ALA A 8 10.53 -10.19 -40.55
N CYS A 9 10.02 -9.29 -39.73
CA CYS A 9 10.84 -8.56 -38.76
C CYS A 9 10.41 -9.02 -37.37
N ALA A 10 11.17 -9.97 -36.84
CA ALA A 10 11.14 -10.35 -35.44
C ALA A 10 11.58 -9.14 -34.62
N THR A 11 10.72 -8.68 -33.70
CA THR A 11 11.12 -7.82 -32.60
C THR A 11 10.73 -8.52 -31.31
N VAL A 12 11.72 -9.20 -30.73
CA VAL A 12 11.71 -9.72 -29.36
C VAL A 12 12.21 -8.59 -28.46
N LEU A 13 11.34 -8.08 -27.57
CA LEU A 13 11.61 -7.12 -26.48
C LEU A 13 10.25 -7.02 -25.73
N LEU A 14 10.05 -7.12 -24.42
CA LEU A 14 10.84 -7.07 -23.19
C LEU A 14 9.99 -7.82 -22.13
N LEU A 15 10.56 -8.77 -21.40
CA LEU A 15 10.86 -8.68 -19.96
C LEU A 15 9.66 -8.59 -18.98
N VAL A 16 9.45 -9.74 -18.31
CA VAL A 16 9.24 -9.92 -16.86
C VAL A 16 8.12 -9.09 -16.21
N ALA A 17 6.94 -9.70 -16.10
CA ALA A 17 6.04 -9.49 -14.97
C ALA A 17 6.11 -10.71 -14.05
N GLY A 18 7.31 -10.99 -13.53
CA GLY A 18 7.45 -11.82 -12.34
C GLY A 18 6.99 -10.97 -11.17
N ASN A 19 5.68 -10.98 -10.87
CA ASN A 19 5.21 -10.48 -9.59
C ASN A 19 5.74 -11.42 -8.51
N SER A 20 6.96 -11.16 -8.03
CA SER A 20 7.43 -11.72 -6.78
C SER A 20 6.66 -11.03 -5.65
N TYR A 21 5.41 -11.42 -5.47
CA TYR A 21 4.66 -11.19 -4.24
C TYR A 21 5.36 -12.01 -3.15
N GLY A 22 6.42 -11.45 -2.58
CA GLY A 22 7.15 -12.10 -1.50
C GLY A 22 6.20 -12.31 -0.32
N GLU A 23 6.21 -13.51 0.26
CA GLU A 23 5.55 -13.75 1.55
C GLU A 23 6.02 -12.71 2.56
N CYS A 24 5.10 -11.92 3.12
CA CYS A 24 5.41 -10.86 4.08
C CYS A 24 5.82 -11.44 5.45
N ARG A 25 6.97 -12.12 5.53
CA ARG A 25 7.48 -12.78 6.75
C ARG A 25 7.71 -11.82 7.91
N GLY A 26 8.03 -10.55 7.65
CA GLY A 26 8.28 -9.53 8.69
C GLY A 26 7.02 -9.05 9.42
N LEU A 27 5.83 -9.29 8.85
CA LEU A 27 4.56 -8.93 9.49
C LEU A 27 4.26 -9.85 10.69
N SER A 28 4.70 -11.11 10.66
CA SER A 28 4.50 -12.12 11.72
C SER A 28 5.09 -11.73 13.08
N ASP A 29 6.15 -10.93 13.10
CA ASP A 29 6.75 -10.45 14.36
C ASP A 29 5.89 -9.36 15.05
N LEU A 30 4.88 -8.82 14.36
CA LEU A 30 4.01 -7.74 14.86
C LEU A 30 2.67 -8.24 15.45
N GLN A 31 2.51 -9.56 15.65
CA GLN A 31 1.30 -10.24 16.15
C GLN A 31 0.96 -9.93 17.63
N SER A 32 1.68 -9.04 18.30
CA SER A 32 1.67 -8.89 19.76
C SER A 32 0.71 -7.83 20.32
N SER A 33 -0.33 -7.42 19.60
CA SER A 33 -1.24 -6.36 20.09
C SER A 33 -2.70 -6.56 19.64
N SER A 34 -3.64 -6.25 20.55
CA SER A 34 -5.12 -6.14 20.49
C SER A 34 -5.94 -7.16 19.64
N PRO A 35 -7.15 -7.56 20.08
CA PRO A 35 -7.98 -8.49 19.31
C PRO A 35 -8.39 -7.96 17.92
N ALA A 36 -8.58 -6.65 17.76
CA ALA A 36 -8.95 -6.04 16.48
C ALA A 36 -7.80 -6.05 15.45
N SER A 37 -6.56 -5.88 15.91
CA SER A 37 -5.37 -5.97 15.07
C SER A 37 -5.00 -7.40 14.71
N ASN A 38 -5.35 -8.39 15.54
CA ASN A 38 -5.19 -9.80 15.19
C ASN A 38 -6.10 -10.22 14.03
N GLU A 39 -7.32 -9.70 13.96
CA GLU A 39 -8.23 -9.99 12.84
C GLU A 39 -7.75 -9.34 11.54
N LEU A 40 -7.29 -8.09 11.58
CA LEU A 40 -6.65 -7.45 10.42
C LEU A 40 -5.42 -8.24 9.96
N PHE A 41 -4.58 -8.67 10.90
CA PHE A 41 -3.36 -9.42 10.61
C PHE A 41 -3.67 -10.76 9.94
N ARG A 42 -4.67 -11.48 10.46
CA ARG A 42 -5.13 -12.75 9.85
C ARG A 42 -5.70 -12.50 8.46
N ALA A 43 -6.45 -11.42 8.28
CA ALA A 43 -7.04 -11.10 6.99
C ALA A 43 -5.97 -10.69 5.96
N VAL A 44 -4.95 -9.91 6.34
CA VAL A 44 -3.80 -9.58 5.48
C VAL A 44 -3.03 -10.84 5.04
N ASN A 45 -2.86 -11.81 5.93
CA ASN A 45 -2.18 -13.08 5.60
C ASN A 45 -3.08 -14.06 4.82
N ALA A 46 -4.40 -13.94 4.96
CA ALA A 46 -5.36 -14.77 4.24
C ALA A 46 -5.68 -14.22 2.85
N ASP A 47 -5.51 -12.92 2.63
CA ASP A 47 -5.68 -12.29 1.34
C ASP A 47 -4.51 -12.65 0.42
N LYS A 48 -4.82 -13.05 -0.82
CA LYS A 48 -3.80 -13.37 -1.81
C LYS A 48 -3.28 -12.06 -2.40
N ALA A 49 -2.46 -11.38 -1.61
CA ALA A 49 -1.60 -10.24 -1.92
C ALA A 49 -2.20 -9.17 -2.87
N PRO A 50 -2.71 -8.04 -2.36
CA PRO A 50 -2.87 -6.85 -3.17
C PRO A 50 -1.49 -6.30 -3.62
N PRO A 51 -1.46 -5.43 -4.64
CA PRO A 51 -0.24 -5.01 -5.33
C PRO A 51 0.58 -3.98 -4.55
N THR A 52 0.98 -4.29 -3.31
CA THR A 52 1.81 -3.43 -2.45
C THR A 52 3.04 -4.18 -1.94
N ASP A 53 4.15 -3.47 -1.80
CA ASP A 53 5.39 -4.01 -1.24
C ASP A 53 5.22 -4.34 0.25
N CYS A 54 5.76 -5.47 0.71
CA CYS A 54 5.64 -5.87 2.11
C CYS A 54 6.32 -4.87 3.07
N GLY A 55 7.35 -4.14 2.62
CA GLY A 55 8.08 -3.16 3.42
C GLY A 55 7.24 -1.94 3.78
N THR A 56 6.40 -1.47 2.86
CA THR A 56 5.48 -0.34 3.07
C THR A 56 4.24 -0.76 3.84
N LEU A 57 3.76 -1.98 3.64
CA LEU A 57 2.73 -2.54 4.51
C LEU A 57 3.22 -2.63 5.97
N THR A 58 4.49 -3.01 6.18
CA THR A 58 5.12 -3.08 7.50
C THR A 58 5.32 -1.69 8.11
N SER A 59 5.71 -0.67 7.32
CA SER A 59 5.87 0.71 7.80
C SER A 59 4.53 1.30 8.25
N VAL A 60 3.47 1.06 7.49
CA VAL A 60 2.11 1.50 7.80
C VAL A 60 1.55 0.74 9.00
N TRP A 61 1.80 -0.57 9.10
CA TRP A 61 1.41 -1.36 10.27
C TRP A 61 2.13 -0.89 11.54
N GLY A 62 3.44 -0.63 11.45
CA GLY A 62 4.20 -0.02 12.55
C GLY A 62 3.65 1.35 12.94
N SER A 63 3.32 2.18 11.94
CA SER A 63 2.67 3.48 12.14
C SER A 63 1.27 3.35 12.71
N LEU A 64 0.55 2.25 12.48
CA LEU A 64 -0.76 1.96 13.06
C LEU A 64 -0.62 1.60 14.54
N MET A 65 0.27 0.65 14.86
CA MET A 65 0.46 0.09 16.19
C MET A 65 1.19 1.03 17.15
N ASN A 66 2.10 1.87 16.66
CA ASN A 66 2.88 2.70 17.55
C ASN A 66 2.17 4.02 17.87
N THR A 67 1.51 4.05 19.03
CA THR A 67 0.87 5.26 19.57
C THR A 67 1.84 6.16 20.33
N GLY A 68 3.12 5.78 20.46
CA GLY A 68 4.13 6.57 21.16
C GLY A 68 5.52 5.96 21.04
N ARG A 69 6.32 6.49 20.10
CA ARG A 69 7.73 6.17 19.80
C ARG A 69 8.01 4.77 19.23
N THR A 70 8.45 4.71 17.97
CA THR A 70 9.15 3.54 17.42
C THR A 70 10.55 3.93 16.97
N GLY A 71 11.57 3.29 17.54
CA GLY A 71 12.91 3.38 16.98
C GLY A 71 12.93 2.83 15.55
N GLY A 72 13.55 3.59 14.63
CA GLY A 72 13.83 3.09 13.28
C GLY A 72 13.37 3.96 12.12
N ARG A 73 13.34 5.30 12.24
CA ARG A 73 13.64 6.32 11.21
C ARG A 73 13.29 7.69 11.79
N LYS A 74 14.25 8.25 12.53
CA LYS A 74 14.15 9.44 13.40
C LYS A 74 13.93 10.78 12.67
N LEU A 75 13.31 10.78 11.49
CA LEU A 75 13.26 11.97 10.63
C LEU A 75 11.84 12.46 10.29
N GLU A 76 10.78 11.67 10.49
CA GLU A 76 9.40 12.10 10.18
C GLU A 76 8.50 12.32 11.41
N GLU A 77 8.87 11.78 12.57
CA GLU A 77 7.98 11.63 13.74
C GLU A 77 7.74 12.92 14.57
N ASP A 78 8.56 13.95 14.40
CA ASP A 78 8.39 15.21 15.14
C ASP A 78 7.51 16.25 14.41
N ARG A 79 6.96 15.91 13.24
CA ARG A 79 6.06 16.82 12.51
C ARG A 79 4.64 16.73 13.07
N PRO A 80 4.05 17.84 13.55
CA PRO A 80 2.64 17.87 13.90
C PRO A 80 1.78 17.50 12.67
N TYR A 81 0.75 16.69 12.89
CA TYR A 81 -0.21 16.36 11.84
C TYR A 81 -0.89 17.62 11.31
N ASN A 82 -0.84 17.81 10.00
CA ASN A 82 -1.48 18.91 9.30
C ASN A 82 -2.60 18.37 8.39
N PRO A 83 -3.89 18.53 8.77
CA PRO A 83 -5.00 17.97 7.99
C PRO A 83 -5.13 18.60 6.60
N SER A 84 -4.79 19.88 6.45
CA SER A 84 -4.85 20.57 5.14
C SER A 84 -3.80 20.01 4.19
N GLN A 85 -2.57 19.83 4.67
CA GLN A 85 -1.51 19.22 3.88
C GLN A 85 -1.82 17.75 3.55
N ALA A 86 -2.37 17.00 4.49
CA ALA A 86 -2.78 15.63 4.27
C ALA A 86 -3.83 15.50 3.16
N GLN A 87 -4.84 16.37 3.17
CA GLN A 87 -5.88 16.40 2.14
C GLN A 87 -5.33 16.84 0.78
N ALA A 88 -4.41 17.80 0.75
CA ALA A 88 -3.73 18.21 -0.47
C ALA A 88 -2.88 17.07 -1.07
N ASN A 89 -2.12 16.35 -0.23
CA ASN A 89 -1.36 15.18 -0.67
C ASN A 89 -2.28 14.09 -1.23
N TYR A 90 -3.44 13.86 -0.61
CA TYR A 90 -4.39 12.86 -1.10
C TYR A 90 -5.01 13.28 -2.44
N ALA A 91 -5.35 14.56 -2.62
CA ALA A 91 -5.81 15.09 -3.89
C ALA A 91 -4.74 14.98 -4.99
N GLN A 92 -3.46 15.21 -4.65
CA GLN A 92 -2.34 15.01 -5.56
C GLN A 92 -2.20 13.53 -5.95
N ALA A 93 -2.29 12.61 -4.99
CA ALA A 93 -2.27 11.16 -5.25
C ALA A 93 -3.42 10.72 -6.16
N GLN A 94 -4.61 11.33 -6.03
CA GLN A 94 -5.74 11.06 -6.92
C GLN A 94 -5.57 11.64 -8.34
N ALA A 95 -4.74 12.66 -8.50
CA ALA A 95 -4.43 13.26 -9.79
C ALA A 95 -3.37 12.45 -10.57
N ASP A 96 -2.56 11.66 -9.86
CA ASP A 96 -1.59 10.73 -10.45
C ASP A 96 -2.32 9.48 -11.00
N PRO A 97 -2.21 9.18 -12.32
CA PRO A 97 -2.96 8.10 -12.93
C PRO A 97 -2.54 6.71 -12.42
N ASP A 98 -1.26 6.50 -12.14
CA ASP A 98 -0.73 5.21 -11.70
C ASP A 98 -1.18 4.92 -10.27
N VAL A 99 -1.05 5.93 -9.40
CA VAL A 99 -1.51 5.83 -8.01
C VAL A 99 -3.03 5.69 -7.94
N ARG A 100 -3.78 6.47 -8.72
CA ARG A 100 -5.24 6.36 -8.79
C ARG A 100 -5.67 4.97 -9.22
N GLN A 101 -5.03 4.37 -10.23
CA GLN A 101 -5.35 3.02 -10.68
C GLN A 101 -5.17 2.00 -9.56
N ARG A 102 -4.07 2.08 -8.79
CA ARG A 102 -3.79 1.18 -7.66
C ARG A 102 -4.81 1.36 -6.53
N LEU A 103 -5.17 2.61 -6.20
CA LEU A 103 -6.19 2.91 -5.18
C LEU A 103 -7.58 2.39 -5.60
N ASP A 104 -7.95 2.55 -6.86
CA ASP A 104 -9.21 2.04 -7.42
C ASP A 104 -9.25 0.52 -7.43
N GLN A 105 -8.12 -0.13 -7.75
CA GLN A 105 -8.00 -1.58 -7.72
C GLN A 105 -8.24 -2.13 -6.30
N VAL A 106 -7.57 -1.56 -5.30
CA VAL A 106 -7.80 -1.90 -3.88
C VAL A 106 -9.27 -1.66 -3.49
N GLY A 107 -9.90 -0.60 -4.00
CA GLY A 107 -11.33 -0.34 -3.77
C GLY A 107 -12.26 -1.42 -4.33
N LYS A 108 -11.88 -2.10 -5.41
CA LYS A 108 -12.67 -3.17 -6.05
C LYS A 108 -12.40 -4.54 -5.45
N GLU A 109 -11.14 -4.81 -5.10
CA GLU A 109 -10.68 -6.14 -4.67
C GLU A 109 -10.83 -6.35 -3.16
N VAL A 110 -10.60 -5.30 -2.37
CA VAL A 110 -10.62 -5.39 -0.90
C VAL A 110 -11.97 -4.94 -0.38
N SER A 111 -12.80 -5.91 0.02
CA SER A 111 -14.16 -5.66 0.50
C SER A 111 -14.21 -5.12 1.94
N ASP A 112 -13.28 -5.54 2.80
CA ASP A 112 -13.18 -5.05 4.19
C ASP A 112 -12.68 -3.59 4.23
N GLY A 113 -13.43 -2.73 4.91
CA GLY A 113 -13.13 -1.29 4.96
C GLY A 113 -11.82 -0.96 5.67
N ASN A 114 -11.46 -1.74 6.71
CA ASN A 114 -10.25 -1.51 7.47
C ASN A 114 -9.01 -1.97 6.69
N LEU A 115 -9.08 -3.14 6.03
CA LEU A 115 -8.04 -3.61 5.13
C LEU A 115 -7.85 -2.67 3.94
N ARG A 116 -8.95 -2.15 3.38
CA ARG A 116 -8.88 -1.18 2.29
C ARG A 116 -8.09 0.06 2.71
N LEU A 117 -8.37 0.62 3.89
CA LEU A 117 -7.61 1.76 4.41
C LEU A 117 -6.13 1.43 4.62
N LEU A 118 -5.82 0.22 5.12
CA LEU A 118 -4.45 -0.22 5.31
C LEU A 118 -3.68 -0.29 3.98
N TYR A 119 -4.24 -0.94 2.97
CA TYR A 119 -3.60 -1.07 1.65
C TYR A 119 -3.49 0.27 0.92
N GLN A 120 -4.51 1.12 1.01
CA GLN A 120 -4.44 2.47 0.46
C GLN A 120 -3.35 3.30 1.14
N ALA A 121 -3.20 3.19 2.47
CA ALA A 121 -2.11 3.86 3.18
C ALA A 121 -0.72 3.34 2.75
N ALA A 122 -0.58 2.03 2.49
CA ALA A 122 0.66 1.45 1.99
C ALA A 122 1.02 1.95 0.58
N ILE A 123 0.06 2.01 -0.34
CA ILE A 123 0.25 2.62 -1.67
C ILE A 123 0.73 4.08 -1.52
N LEU A 124 0.09 4.86 -0.66
CA LEU A 124 0.48 6.26 -0.46
C LEU A 124 1.87 6.41 0.19
N ASP A 125 2.31 5.44 1.00
CA ASP A 125 3.67 5.42 1.58
C ASP A 125 4.74 5.15 0.51
N GLU A 126 4.50 4.18 -0.38
CA GLU A 126 5.40 3.84 -1.49
C GLU A 126 5.66 5.04 -2.40
N GLU A 127 4.62 5.81 -2.67
CA GLU A 127 4.63 6.94 -3.61
C GLU A 127 5.04 8.27 -2.94
N GLY A 128 5.36 8.25 -1.63
CA GLY A 128 5.83 9.41 -0.89
C GLY A 128 4.74 10.41 -0.46
N TYR A 129 3.46 10.05 -0.56
CA TYR A 129 2.32 10.85 -0.11
C TYR A 129 2.08 10.74 1.41
N TYR A 130 3.11 10.99 2.21
CA TYR A 130 3.11 10.71 3.66
C TYR A 130 1.97 11.39 4.44
N GLY A 131 1.61 12.64 4.11
CA GLY A 131 0.46 13.31 4.74
C GLY A 131 -0.86 12.56 4.51
N ALA A 132 -1.06 11.99 3.32
CA ALA A 132 -2.25 11.23 2.98
C ALA A 132 -2.25 9.85 3.65
N ARG A 133 -1.10 9.16 3.68
CA ARG A 133 -0.88 7.95 4.50
C ARG A 133 -1.30 8.20 5.95
N ASP A 134 -0.79 9.27 6.58
CA ASP A 134 -1.05 9.57 7.98
C ASP A 134 -2.55 9.84 8.25
N MET A 135 -3.25 10.46 7.30
CA MET A 135 -4.69 10.66 7.37
C MET A 135 -5.43 9.31 7.38
N LEU A 136 -5.10 8.39 6.46
CA LEU A 136 -5.73 7.07 6.41
C LEU A 136 -5.39 6.21 7.64
N VAL A 137 -4.15 6.25 8.13
CA VAL A 137 -3.75 5.56 9.37
C VAL A 137 -4.54 6.09 10.57
N ARG A 138 -4.74 7.41 10.66
CA ARG A 138 -5.57 8.01 11.72
C ARG A 138 -7.04 7.59 11.62
N GLN A 139 -7.60 7.55 10.41
CA GLN A 139 -8.95 7.06 10.19
C GLN A 139 -9.08 5.59 10.60
N LEU A 140 -8.15 4.73 10.19
CA LEU A 140 -8.11 3.32 10.56
C LEU A 140 -8.03 3.17 12.09
N ARG A 141 -7.17 3.94 12.76
CA ARG A 141 -7.09 3.96 14.24
C ARG A 141 -8.40 4.34 14.92
N GLN A 142 -9.18 5.24 14.32
CA GLN A 142 -10.48 5.63 14.86
C GLN A 142 -11.52 4.52 14.69
N GLN A 143 -11.41 3.70 13.64
CA GLN A 143 -12.32 2.58 13.38
C GLN A 143 -12.01 1.33 14.21
N LEU A 144 -10.77 1.18 14.69
CA LEU A 144 -10.32 0.05 15.51
C LEU A 144 -10.44 0.28 17.03
N LYS A 145 -10.93 1.44 17.46
CA LYS A 145 -11.24 1.77 18.86
C LYS A 145 -12.66 1.37 19.19
#